data_AF-A0A3R7FLK6-F1
#
_entry.id   AF-A0A3R7FLK6-F1
#
_cell.length_a   1.000
_cell.length_b   1.000
_cell.length_c   1.000
_cell.angle_alpha   90.00
_cell.angle_beta   90.00
_cell.angle_gamma   90.00
#
_symmetry.space_group_name_H-M   'P 1'
#
loop_
_entity.id
_entity.type
_entity.pdbx_description
1 polymer ?
#
loop_
_entity_poly.entity_id
_entity_poly.type
_entity_poly.pdbx_seq_one_letter_code
_entity_poly.pdbx_strand_id
1 'polypeptide(L)'
;MTRNVTRYRAGGDYPSVSYGPANDEEWVLAVTTEESGRVVLEFNEEMMYKLWTEVQNVPWPNAHHHTEERGRLVRQLVHAANGADEAMLRDALDALEVRR
;
A
#
# COMPACT_ATOMS: atom_id res chain seq x y z
N MET A 1 8.65 -25.57 -19.45
CA MET A 1 7.54 -24.70 -19.86
C MET A 1 7.88 -23.27 -19.47
N THR A 2 8.14 -22.41 -20.44
CA THR A 2 8.30 -20.97 -20.17
C THR A 2 6.91 -20.42 -19.85
N ARG A 3 6.65 -20.02 -18.60
CA ARG A 3 5.39 -19.33 -18.26
C ARG A 3 5.30 -18.07 -19.12
N ASN A 4 4.22 -17.93 -19.86
CA ASN A 4 3.93 -16.70 -20.59
C ASN A 4 3.57 -15.64 -19.53
N VAL A 5 4.41 -14.61 -19.38
CA VAL A 5 4.23 -13.58 -18.36
C VAL A 5 3.89 -12.27 -19.07
N THR A 6 2.67 -11.80 -18.87
CA THR A 6 2.30 -10.44 -19.26
C THR A 6 2.93 -9.46 -18.28
N ARG A 7 3.66 -8.47 -18.81
CA ARG A 7 4.30 -7.42 -18.00
C ARG A 7 3.66 -6.09 -18.31
N TYR A 8 3.39 -5.32 -17.27
CA TYR A 8 2.92 -3.95 -17.36
C TYR A 8 3.93 -3.04 -16.66
N ARG A 9 4.03 -1.79 -17.15
CA ARG A 9 4.78 -0.74 -16.47
C ARG A 9 3.81 0.22 -15.80
N ALA A 10 3.93 0.37 -14.48
CA ALA A 10 3.11 1.32 -13.71
C ALA A 10 3.54 2.76 -14.02
N GLY A 11 2.59 3.65 -14.28
CA GLY A 11 2.87 5.03 -14.69
C GLY A 11 1.69 5.70 -15.41
N GLY A 12 1.99 6.76 -16.18
CA GLY A 12 1.02 7.55 -16.96
C GLY A 12 0.87 8.99 -16.44
N ASP A 13 0.01 9.79 -17.09
CA ASP A 13 -0.22 11.21 -16.74
C ASP A 13 -0.85 11.37 -15.35
N TYR A 14 -1.59 10.36 -14.89
CA TYR A 14 -2.24 10.30 -13.59
C TYR A 14 -1.97 8.93 -12.92
N PRO A 15 -0.74 8.71 -12.43
CA PRO A 15 -0.35 7.41 -11.88
C PRO A 15 -1.09 7.16 -10.56
N SER A 16 -1.63 5.95 -10.40
CA SER A 16 -2.30 5.55 -9.16
C SER A 16 -2.00 4.10 -8.83
N VAL A 17 -1.85 3.83 -7.54
CA VAL A 17 -1.83 2.48 -6.96
C VAL A 17 -2.81 2.50 -5.80
N SER A 18 -3.78 1.60 -5.82
CA SER A 18 -4.78 1.48 -4.76
C SER A 18 -5.07 0.02 -4.51
N TYR A 19 -5.23 -0.37 -3.26
CA TYR A 19 -5.76 -1.69 -2.91
C TYR A 19 -6.80 -1.58 -1.81
N GLY A 20 -7.75 -2.52 -1.77
CA GLY A 20 -8.83 -2.51 -0.78
C GLY A 20 -9.93 -3.51 -1.13
N PRO A 21 -10.98 -3.58 -0.27
CA PRO A 21 -12.14 -4.44 -0.53
C PRO A 21 -12.87 -3.97 -1.79
N ALA A 22 -13.20 -4.91 -2.67
CA ALA A 22 -14.12 -4.69 -3.79
C ALA A 22 -15.56 -5.02 -3.37
N ASN A 23 -15.72 -6.02 -2.50
CA ASN A 23 -16.96 -6.39 -1.82
C ASN A 23 -16.60 -7.07 -0.47
N ASP A 24 -17.55 -7.76 0.15
CA ASP A 24 -17.37 -8.38 1.47
C ASP A 24 -16.40 -9.58 1.45
N GLU A 25 -16.12 -10.19 0.29
CA GLU A 25 -15.35 -11.43 0.14
C GLU A 25 -14.13 -11.30 -0.79
N GLU A 26 -13.99 -10.18 -1.50
CA GLU A 26 -12.97 -9.96 -2.53
C GLU A 26 -12.25 -8.63 -2.34
N TRP A 27 -10.96 -8.63 -2.66
CA TRP A 27 -10.09 -7.46 -2.63
C TRP A 27 -9.46 -7.22 -3.98
N VAL A 28 -9.12 -5.98 -4.26
CA VAL A 28 -8.46 -5.59 -5.51
C VAL A 28 -7.16 -4.85 -5.25
N LEU A 29 -6.16 -5.07 -6.09
CA LEU A 29 -5.04 -4.15 -6.33
C LEU A 29 -5.17 -3.59 -7.73
N ALA A 30 -5.30 -2.28 -7.82
CA ALA A 30 -5.41 -1.58 -9.07
C ALA A 30 -4.21 -0.66 -9.30
N VAL A 31 -3.65 -0.71 -10.51
CA VAL A 31 -2.46 0.02 -10.91
C VAL A 31 -2.72 0.71 -12.25
N THR A 32 -2.52 2.02 -12.32
CA THR A 32 -2.44 2.73 -13.61
C THR A 32 -1.15 2.33 -14.31
N THR A 33 -1.27 1.92 -15.57
CA THR A 33 -0.15 1.52 -16.42
C THR A 33 0.08 2.54 -17.52
N GLU A 34 1.33 2.63 -18.00
CA GLU A 34 1.72 3.58 -19.05
C GLU A 34 0.98 3.33 -20.38
N GLU A 35 0.68 2.08 -20.70
CA GLU A 35 0.21 1.67 -22.04
C GLU A 35 -1.17 1.01 -22.06
N SER A 36 -1.62 0.45 -20.94
CA SER A 36 -2.82 -0.42 -20.88
C SER A 36 -3.93 0.14 -19.98
N GLY A 37 -3.82 1.41 -19.57
CA GLY A 37 -4.77 2.02 -18.63
C GLY A 37 -4.71 1.36 -17.25
N ARG A 38 -5.86 1.16 -16.60
CA ARG A 38 -5.95 0.60 -15.24
C ARG A 38 -6.00 -0.93 -15.29
N VAL A 39 -5.01 -1.58 -14.71
CA VAL A 39 -5.00 -3.03 -14.48
C VAL A 39 -5.51 -3.31 -13.07
N VAL A 40 -6.41 -4.29 -12.93
CA VAL A 40 -6.99 -4.71 -11.65
C VAL A 40 -6.67 -6.18 -11.42
N LEU A 41 -6.12 -6.50 -10.25
CA LEU A 41 -5.90 -7.86 -9.77
C LEU A 41 -6.87 -8.15 -8.64
N GLU A 42 -7.63 -9.23 -8.75
CA GLU A 42 -8.55 -9.70 -7.72
C GLU A 42 -7.84 -10.70 -6.79
N PHE A 43 -8.13 -10.58 -5.50
CA PHE A 43 -7.60 -11.44 -4.45
C PHE A 43 -8.72 -11.97 -3.59
N ASN A 44 -8.57 -13.24 -3.21
CA ASN A 44 -9.28 -13.79 -2.07
C ASN A 44 -8.62 -13.34 -0.75
N GLU A 45 -9.25 -13.67 0.38
CA GLU A 45 -8.78 -13.28 1.72
C GLU A 45 -7.34 -13.72 2.00
N GLU A 46 -7.00 -14.98 1.66
CA GLU A 46 -5.65 -15.51 1.88
C GLU A 46 -4.58 -14.72 1.11
N MET A 47 -4.84 -14.42 -0.16
CA MET A 47 -3.91 -13.67 -1.00
C MET A 47 -3.83 -12.20 -0.58
N MET A 48 -4.94 -11.62 -0.12
CA MET A 48 -4.96 -10.28 0.44
C MET A 48 -4.12 -10.21 1.73
N TYR A 49 -4.23 -11.20 2.62
CA TYR A 49 -3.42 -11.27 3.84
C TYR A 49 -1.92 -11.36 3.54
N LYS A 50 -1.55 -12.14 2.51
CA LYS A 50 -0.16 -12.21 2.02
C LYS A 50 0.31 -10.87 1.47
N LEU A 51 -0.49 -10.22 0.61
CA LEU A 51 -0.16 -8.89 0.07
C LEU A 51 0.04 -7.87 1.20
N TRP A 52 -0.88 -7.83 2.16
CA TRP A 52 -0.79 -6.93 3.31
C TRP A 52 0.49 -7.17 4.12
N THR A 53 0.79 -8.43 4.45
CA THR A 53 1.99 -8.79 5.22
C THR A 53 3.27 -8.39 4.49
N GLU A 54 3.34 -8.62 3.17
CA GLU A 54 4.48 -8.19 2.36
C GLU A 54 4.62 -6.66 2.36
N VAL A 55 3.54 -5.93 2.05
CA VAL A 55 3.53 -4.46 1.97
C VAL A 55 3.90 -3.81 3.30
N GLN A 56 3.42 -4.34 4.43
CA GLN A 56 3.75 -3.84 5.77
C GLN A 56 5.26 -3.91 6.08
N ASN A 57 5.97 -4.83 5.43
CA ASN A 57 7.42 -4.98 5.58
C ASN A 57 8.22 -4.26 4.47
N VAL A 58 7.55 -3.63 3.50
CA VAL A 58 8.24 -2.93 2.40
C VAL A 58 8.94 -1.67 2.93
N PRO A 59 10.27 -1.58 2.75
CA PRO A 59 11.02 -0.38 3.11
C PRO A 59 10.61 0.81 2.22
N TRP A 60 10.61 2.02 2.77
CA TRP A 60 10.35 3.25 2.02
C TRP A 60 11.27 3.38 0.78
N PRO A 61 10.78 3.78 -0.42
CA PRO A 61 11.61 3.77 -1.63
C PRO A 61 12.86 4.66 -1.61
N ASN A 62 12.88 5.69 -0.76
CA ASN A 62 14.04 6.57 -0.61
C ASN A 62 15.02 6.06 0.45
N ALA A 63 16.23 5.71 0.00
CA ALA A 63 17.29 5.15 0.83
C ALA A 63 17.67 6.01 2.06
N HIS A 64 17.52 7.33 1.97
CA HIS A 64 17.87 8.25 3.06
C HIS A 64 16.92 8.13 4.27
N HIS A 65 15.79 7.43 4.09
CA HIS A 65 14.84 7.13 5.15
C HIS A 65 15.11 5.80 5.87
N HIS A 66 16.19 5.09 5.52
CA HIS A 66 16.59 3.82 6.14
C HIS A 66 17.63 4.00 7.24
N THR A 67 17.28 4.74 8.29
CA THR A 67 17.98 4.59 9.56
C THR A 67 17.23 3.57 10.43
N GLU A 68 17.95 2.76 11.20
CA GLU A 68 17.32 1.76 12.09
C GLU A 68 16.34 2.40 13.08
N GLU A 69 16.71 3.57 13.61
CA GLU A 69 15.88 4.35 14.51
C GLU A 69 14.59 4.84 13.85
N ARG A 70 14.69 5.44 12.66
CA ARG A 70 13.50 5.88 11.92
C ARG A 70 12.62 4.68 11.56
N GLY A 71 13.20 3.56 11.15
CA GLY A 71 12.47 2.32 10.88
C GLY A 71 11.72 1.79 12.11
N ARG A 72 12.33 1.86 13.30
CA ARG A 72 11.68 1.50 14.57
C ARG A 72 10.50 2.43 14.88
N LEU A 73 10.69 3.74 14.77
CA LEU A 73 9.63 4.74 15.02
C LEU A 73 8.45 4.57 14.07
N VAL A 74 8.71 4.37 12.77
CA VAL A 74 7.67 4.12 11.77
C VAL A 74 6.88 2.84 12.11
N ARG A 75 7.55 1.74 12.46
CA ARG A 75 6.87 0.50 12.87
C ARG A 75 6.00 0.69 14.10
N GLN A 76 6.48 1.42 15.11
CA GLN A 76 5.68 1.73 16.30
C GLN A 76 4.45 2.56 15.96
N LEU A 77 4.60 3.57 15.10
CA LEU A 77 3.50 4.42 14.65
C LEU A 77 2.45 3.61 13.88
N VAL A 78 2.87 2.78 12.93
CA VAL A 78 1.95 1.91 12.15
C VAL A 78 1.21 0.94 13.07
N HIS A 79 1.91 0.32 14.02
CA HIS A 79 1.27 -0.58 14.98
C HIS A 79 0.23 0.15 15.85
N ALA A 80 0.55 1.35 16.34
CA ALA A 80 -0.39 2.17 17.10
C ALA A 80 -1.60 2.60 16.24
N ALA A 81 -1.36 3.00 15.00
CA ALA A 81 -2.40 3.43 14.07
C ALA A 81 -3.41 2.31 13.76
N ASN A 82 -2.96 1.05 13.64
CA ASN A 82 -3.85 -0.08 13.38
C ASN A 82 -4.87 -0.35 14.51
N GLY A 83 -4.61 0.14 15.73
CA GLY A 83 -5.53 0.00 16.88
C GLY A 83 -6.21 1.30 17.32
N ALA A 84 -5.92 2.41 16.65
CA ALA A 84 -6.44 3.73 17.01
C ALA A 84 -7.86 3.95 16.42
N ASP A 85 -8.67 4.73 17.13
CA ASP A 85 -9.95 5.19 16.60
C ASP A 85 -9.79 6.38 15.64
N GLU A 86 -10.88 6.76 14.97
CA GLU A 86 -10.88 7.82 13.95
C GLU A 86 -10.47 9.20 14.50
N ALA A 87 -10.77 9.50 15.76
CA ALA A 87 -10.37 10.77 16.37
C ALA A 87 -8.86 10.81 16.62
N MET A 88 -8.32 9.73 17.19
CA MET A 88 -6.87 9.57 17.40
C MET A 88 -6.09 9.65 16.08
N LEU A 89 -6.61 9.04 15.00
CA LEU A 89 -5.99 9.11 13.68
C LEU A 89 -5.99 10.53 13.12
N ARG A 90 -7.07 11.29 13.30
CA ARG A 90 -7.14 12.71 12.88
C ARG A 90 -6.12 13.56 13.64
N ASP A 91 -6.07 13.43 14.95
CA ASP A 91 -5.12 14.17 15.79
C ASP A 91 -3.67 13.84 15.41
N ALA A 92 -3.37 12.58 15.12
CA ALA A 92 -2.05 12.16 14.67
C ALA A 92 -1.67 12.75 13.30
N LEU A 93 -2.61 12.79 12.34
CA LEU A 93 -2.40 13.41 11.03
C LEU A 93 -2.16 14.91 11.14
N ASP A 94 -2.91 15.60 12.01
CA ASP A 94 -2.75 17.03 12.27
C ASP A 94 -1.38 17.32 12.91
N ALA A 95 -0.95 16.50 13.87
CA ALA A 95 0.37 16.62 14.51
C ALA A 95 1.54 16.36 13.54
N LEU A 96 1.32 15.54 12.50
CA LEU A 96 2.29 15.28 11.43
C LEU A 96 2.22 16.32 10.29
N GLU A 97 1.36 17.33 10.41
CA GLU A 97 1.14 18.36 9.40
C GLU A 97 0.76 17.80 8.00
N VAL A 98 0.11 16.64 7.97
CA VAL A 98 -0.34 16.01 6.71
C VAL A 98 -1.57 16.77 6.20
N ARG A 99 -1.38 17.60 5.17
CA ARG A 99 -2.48 18.38 4.55
C ARG A 99 -3.50 17.46 3.87
N ARG A 100 -4.79 17.79 4.07
CA ARG A 100 -5.93 17.17 3.40
C ARG A 100 -6.01 17.53 1.93
#